data_AF-A0A7W9AHN0-F1
#
_entry.id   AF-A0A7W9AHN0-F1
#
_cell.length_a   1.000
_cell.length_b   1.000
_cell.length_c   1.000
_cell.angle_alpha   90.00
_cell.angle_beta   90.00
_cell.angle_gamma   90.00
#
_symmetry.space_group_name_H-M   'P 1'
#
loop_
_entity.id
_entity.type
_entity.pdbx_description
1 polymer ?
#
loop_
_entity_poly.entity_id
_entity_poly.type
_entity_poly.pdbx_seq_one_letter_code
_entity_poly.pdbx_strand_id
1 'polypeptide(L)'
;MSSAAWDAAFADMQRKKAASDAYDDYLSELCARMKASAPDENAIDWEALDVPHRAHMLHSADLDEYERNFVEYGHLWGGAGSKARGVAAIESIRTFREAKAANAAAHGWDEAFDRQEALTEEYSAAISKLIEMPAPDKAALMWKLNYLYADEVSAGHSSAAYCAAWIGVVMADADRFLGGEA
;
A
#
# COMPACT_ATOMS: atom_id res chain seq x y z
N MET A 1 0.62 5.88 -36.00
CA MET A 1 1.79 5.62 -35.12
C MET A 1 2.45 4.33 -35.61
N SER A 2 3.78 4.17 -35.52
CA SER A 2 4.44 2.93 -35.98
C SER A 2 4.34 1.82 -34.94
N SER A 3 4.26 0.57 -35.40
CA SER A 3 4.35 -0.63 -34.53
C SER A 3 5.58 -0.55 -33.63
N ALA A 4 6.75 -0.21 -34.21
CA ALA A 4 8.02 -0.14 -33.48
C ALA A 4 8.01 0.80 -32.26
N ALA A 5 7.29 1.93 -32.31
CA ALA A 5 7.20 2.83 -31.17
C ALA A 5 6.34 2.23 -30.05
N TRP A 6 5.23 1.57 -30.42
CA TRP A 6 4.38 0.85 -29.47
C TRP A 6 5.11 -0.33 -28.85
N ASP A 7 5.79 -1.14 -29.67
CA ASP A 7 6.56 -2.32 -29.22
C ASP A 7 7.64 -1.91 -28.21
N ALA A 8 8.34 -0.80 -28.46
CA ALA A 8 9.33 -0.27 -27.53
C ALA A 8 8.70 0.20 -26.20
N ALA A 9 7.54 0.87 -26.25
CA ALA A 9 6.83 1.29 -25.04
C ALA A 9 6.26 0.09 -24.26
N PHE A 10 5.81 -0.93 -24.98
CA PHE A 10 5.31 -2.17 -24.40
C PHE A 10 6.42 -2.95 -23.69
N ALA A 11 7.57 -3.10 -24.34
CA ALA A 11 8.75 -3.73 -23.74
C ALA A 11 9.24 -2.96 -22.51
N ASP A 12 9.20 -1.63 -22.54
CA ASP A 12 9.52 -0.78 -21.38
C ASP A 12 8.57 -1.01 -20.21
N MET A 13 7.26 -1.05 -20.46
CA MET A 13 6.24 -1.35 -19.46
C MET A 13 6.44 -2.74 -18.85
N GLN A 14 6.66 -3.77 -19.67
CA GLN A 14 6.89 -5.14 -19.19
C GLN A 14 8.13 -5.24 -18.31
N ARG A 15 9.22 -4.56 -18.68
CA ARG A 15 10.45 -4.51 -17.88
C ARG A 15 10.21 -3.87 -16.52
N LYS A 16 9.45 -2.78 -16.46
CA LYS A 16 9.10 -2.09 -15.20
C LYS A 16 8.16 -2.93 -14.34
N LYS A 17 7.18 -3.60 -14.95
CA LYS A 17 6.34 -4.57 -14.25
C LYS A 17 7.19 -5.66 -13.61
N ALA A 18 8.10 -6.28 -14.37
CA ALA A 18 8.96 -7.33 -13.86
C ALA A 18 9.87 -6.85 -12.71
N ALA A 19 10.33 -5.59 -12.76
CA ALA A 19 11.09 -5.00 -11.67
C ALA A 19 10.24 -4.78 -10.41
N SER A 20 8.99 -4.31 -10.56
CA SER A 20 8.02 -4.17 -9.47
C SER A 20 7.66 -5.52 -8.85
N ASP A 21 7.30 -6.51 -9.68
CA ASP A 21 6.94 -7.87 -9.23
C ASP A 21 8.09 -8.53 -8.46
N ALA A 22 9.33 -8.40 -8.97
CA ALA A 22 10.50 -8.95 -8.28
C ALA A 22 10.78 -8.26 -6.94
N TYR A 23 10.37 -7.00 -6.79
CA TYR A 23 10.52 -6.26 -5.54
C TYR A 23 9.40 -6.59 -4.54
N ASP A 24 8.20 -6.93 -5.01
CA ASP A 24 7.12 -7.45 -4.16
C ASP A 24 7.51 -8.76 -3.45
N ASP A 25 8.23 -9.64 -4.15
CA ASP A 25 8.79 -10.87 -3.55
C ASP A 25 9.77 -10.52 -2.42
N TYR A 26 10.68 -9.57 -2.66
CA TYR A 26 11.61 -9.07 -1.65
C TYR A 26 10.89 -8.46 -0.44
N LEU A 27 9.86 -7.64 -0.66
CA LEU A 27 9.06 -7.05 0.40
C LEU A 27 8.31 -8.09 1.22
N SER A 28 7.82 -9.15 0.58
CA SER A 28 7.17 -10.27 1.26
C SER A 28 8.12 -10.97 2.23
N GLU A 29 9.37 -11.22 1.80
CA GLU A 29 10.41 -11.77 2.66
C GLU A 29 10.82 -10.80 3.79
N LEU A 30 10.92 -9.50 3.48
CA LEU A 30 11.22 -8.46 4.47
C LEU A 30 10.15 -8.42 5.57
N CYS A 31 8.87 -8.40 5.17
CA CYS A 31 7.73 -8.48 6.07
C CYS A 31 7.82 -9.71 6.98
N ALA A 32 8.17 -10.88 6.43
CA ALA A 32 8.31 -12.11 7.20
C ALA A 32 9.42 -12.00 8.26
N ARG A 33 10.59 -11.43 7.92
CA ARG A 33 11.70 -11.20 8.86
C ARG A 33 11.35 -10.20 9.95
N MET A 34 10.71 -9.08 9.58
CA MET A 34 10.22 -8.08 10.53
C MET A 34 9.20 -8.67 11.50
N LYS A 35 8.26 -9.48 11.00
CA LYS A 35 7.26 -10.16 11.83
C LYS A 35 7.90 -11.16 12.79
N ALA A 36 8.92 -11.89 12.35
CA ALA A 36 9.64 -12.85 13.19
C ALA A 36 10.42 -12.20 14.35
N SER A 37 10.73 -10.90 14.23
CA SER A 37 11.46 -10.11 15.24
C SER A 37 10.60 -9.01 15.87
N ALA A 38 9.29 -9.04 15.62
CA ALA A 38 8.38 -8.04 16.16
C ALA A 38 8.33 -8.12 17.69
N PRO A 39 8.21 -6.97 18.39
CA PRO A 39 7.93 -6.97 19.83
C PRO A 39 6.60 -7.69 20.11
N ASP A 40 6.51 -8.34 21.28
CA ASP A 40 5.31 -9.08 21.69
C ASP A 40 4.24 -8.14 22.26
N GLU A 41 3.12 -8.00 21.54
CA GLU A 41 1.96 -7.21 21.98
C GLU A 41 1.31 -7.77 23.27
N ASN A 42 1.54 -9.05 23.59
CA ASN A 42 1.01 -9.66 24.81
C ASN A 42 1.80 -9.29 26.07
N ALA A 43 2.96 -8.63 25.92
CA ALA A 43 3.70 -8.07 27.05
C ALA A 43 3.01 -6.84 27.66
N ILE A 44 2.03 -6.25 26.95
CA ILE A 44 1.24 -5.11 27.43
C ILE A 44 0.09 -5.63 28.31
N ASP A 45 -0.05 -5.05 29.50
CA ASP A 45 -1.13 -5.35 30.44
C ASP A 45 -2.44 -4.66 30.01
N TRP A 46 -3.06 -5.20 28.96
CA TRP A 46 -4.30 -4.66 28.38
C TRP A 46 -5.47 -4.64 29.36
N GLU A 47 -5.49 -5.53 30.35
CA GLU A 47 -6.54 -5.57 31.37
C GLU A 47 -6.49 -4.36 32.30
N ALA A 48 -5.32 -3.73 32.44
CA ALA A 48 -5.16 -2.53 33.26
C ALA A 48 -5.78 -1.26 32.64
N LEU A 49 -6.10 -1.29 31.34
CA LEU A 49 -6.51 -0.11 30.58
C LEU A 49 -7.99 -0.07 30.20
N ASP A 50 -8.71 -1.20 30.33
CA ASP A 50 -10.12 -1.36 29.92
C ASP A 50 -10.44 -0.73 28.55
N VAL A 51 -9.56 -0.97 27.56
CA VAL A 51 -9.68 -0.37 26.23
C VAL A 51 -10.41 -1.29 25.24
N PRO A 52 -11.46 -0.83 24.56
CA PRO A 52 -12.16 -1.64 23.55
C PRO A 52 -11.38 -1.78 22.24
N HIS A 53 -10.42 -0.88 21.97
CA HIS A 53 -9.72 -0.79 20.67
C HIS A 53 -8.19 -0.79 20.83
N ARG A 54 -7.61 -1.97 21.08
CA ARG A 54 -6.15 -2.14 21.23
C ARG A 54 -5.36 -1.63 20.02
N ALA A 55 -5.83 -1.88 18.80
CA ALA A 55 -5.17 -1.42 17.58
C ALA A 55 -5.03 0.11 17.51
N HIS A 56 -6.04 0.85 17.96
CA HIS A 56 -5.97 2.31 18.05
C HIS A 56 -4.87 2.73 19.04
N MET A 57 -4.83 2.09 20.22
CA MET A 57 -3.80 2.33 21.23
C MET A 57 -2.39 2.00 20.73
N LEU A 58 -2.22 1.00 19.87
CA LEU A 58 -0.91 0.63 19.34
C LEU A 58 -0.41 1.53 18.21
N HIS A 59 -1.31 2.17 17.45
CA HIS A 59 -0.91 2.79 16.17
C HIS A 59 -1.20 4.28 16.05
N SER A 60 -2.23 4.80 16.73
CA SER A 60 -2.70 6.15 16.44
C SER A 60 -3.18 6.97 17.63
N ALA A 61 -3.40 6.37 18.80
CA ALA A 61 -3.76 7.11 20.00
C ALA A 61 -2.64 8.06 20.43
N ASP A 62 -3.02 9.28 20.85
CA ASP A 62 -2.18 10.17 21.64
C ASP A 62 -2.10 9.60 23.07
N LEU A 63 -0.97 8.99 23.40
CA LEU A 63 -0.78 8.32 24.69
C LEU A 63 -0.61 9.32 25.84
N ASP A 64 -0.16 10.54 25.56
CA ASP A 64 0.00 11.58 26.58
C ASP A 64 -1.36 12.15 26.97
N GLU A 65 -2.22 12.40 25.99
CA GLU A 65 -3.61 12.76 26.25
C GLU A 65 -4.36 11.63 26.96
N TYR A 66 -4.18 10.39 26.50
CA TYR A 66 -4.79 9.23 27.12
C TYR A 66 -4.35 9.06 28.58
N GLU A 67 -3.05 9.21 28.87
CA GLU A 67 -2.53 9.13 30.23
C GLU A 67 -3.09 10.23 31.13
N ARG A 68 -3.13 11.48 30.65
CA ARG A 68 -3.75 12.58 31.41
C ARG A 68 -5.19 12.24 31.81
N ASN A 69 -5.99 11.81 30.83
CA ASN A 69 -7.39 11.44 31.06
C ASN A 69 -7.53 10.24 32.02
N PHE A 70 -6.64 9.26 31.90
CA PHE A 70 -6.62 8.10 32.80
C PHE A 70 -6.26 8.47 34.25
N VAL A 71 -5.24 9.30 34.41
CA VAL A 71 -4.77 9.84 35.70
C VAL A 71 -5.80 10.72 36.37
N GLU A 72 -6.64 11.41 35.60
CA GLU A 72 -7.70 12.28 36.08
C GLU A 72 -8.99 11.52 36.40
N TYR A 73 -9.44 10.63 35.50
CA TYR A 73 -10.77 10.01 35.57
C TYR A 73 -10.75 8.47 35.52
N GLY A 74 -9.83 7.88 34.76
CA GLY A 74 -9.83 6.45 34.45
C GLY A 74 -9.61 5.52 35.66
N HIS A 75 -8.85 5.96 36.67
CA HIS A 75 -8.54 5.15 37.85
C HIS A 75 -9.62 5.18 38.96
N LEU A 76 -10.68 5.98 38.82
CA LEU A 76 -11.64 6.27 39.90
C LEU A 76 -12.49 5.07 40.35
N TRP A 77 -12.57 4.02 39.53
CA TRP A 77 -13.39 2.83 39.78
C TRP A 77 -12.56 1.58 40.12
N GLY A 78 -11.23 1.72 40.26
CA GLY A 78 -10.31 0.63 40.57
C GLY A 78 -9.92 0.54 42.06
N GLY A 79 -9.41 -0.63 42.47
CA GLY A 79 -8.85 -0.83 43.81
C GLY A 79 -7.50 -0.12 44.01
N ALA A 80 -6.96 -0.18 45.23
CA ALA A 80 -5.63 0.38 45.55
C ALA A 80 -4.57 -0.16 44.56
N GLY A 81 -3.87 0.73 43.87
CA GLY A 81 -2.85 0.39 42.86
C GLY A 81 -3.33 0.39 41.40
N SER A 82 -4.64 0.51 41.13
CA SER A 82 -5.18 0.56 39.76
C SER A 82 -4.57 1.69 38.92
N LYS A 83 -4.39 2.88 39.53
CA LYS A 83 -3.73 4.02 38.87
C LYS A 83 -2.30 3.71 38.42
N ALA A 84 -1.48 3.16 39.33
CA ALA A 84 -0.09 2.85 39.03
C ALA A 84 0.04 1.74 37.96
N ARG A 85 -0.83 0.72 38.03
CA ARG A 85 -0.90 -0.36 37.05
C ARG A 85 -1.27 0.16 35.65
N GLY A 86 -2.27 1.04 35.55
CA GLY A 86 -2.67 1.63 34.27
C GLY A 86 -1.62 2.56 33.67
N VAL A 87 -0.95 3.39 34.48
CA VAL A 87 0.19 4.21 34.00
C VAL A 87 1.32 3.30 33.48
N ALA A 88 1.66 2.23 34.21
CA ALA A 88 2.67 1.27 33.75
C ALA A 88 2.27 0.54 32.45
N ALA A 89 0.97 0.28 32.25
CA ALA A 89 0.46 -0.30 31.01
C ALA A 89 0.48 0.70 29.84
N ILE A 90 0.29 2.00 30.06
CA ILE A 90 0.48 3.03 29.02
C ILE A 90 1.96 3.11 28.64
N GLU A 91 2.87 3.07 29.62
CA GLU A 91 4.31 3.05 29.35
C GLU A 91 4.79 1.82 28.58
N SER A 92 4.20 0.65 28.83
CA SER A 92 4.53 -0.54 28.04
C SER A 92 4.04 -0.41 26.58
N ILE A 93 2.97 0.34 26.30
CA ILE A 93 2.57 0.69 24.93
C ILE A 93 3.60 1.61 24.28
N ARG A 94 4.10 2.64 24.99
CA ARG A 94 5.19 3.51 24.47
C ARG A 94 6.43 2.69 24.13
N THR A 95 6.88 1.86 25.06
CA THR A 95 8.01 0.94 24.88
C THR A 95 7.80 0.00 23.68
N PHE A 96 6.59 -0.55 23.52
CA PHE A 96 6.25 -1.37 22.36
C PHE A 96 6.34 -0.57 21.04
N ARG A 97 5.81 0.65 20.99
CA ARG A 97 5.87 1.52 19.79
C ARG A 97 7.31 1.83 19.41
N GLU A 98 8.15 2.15 20.40
CA GLU A 98 9.59 2.38 20.19
C GLU A 98 10.30 1.13 19.67
N ALA A 99 10.05 -0.04 20.28
CA ALA A 99 10.62 -1.30 19.83
C ALA A 99 10.15 -1.67 18.42
N LYS A 100 8.89 -1.39 18.08
CA LYS A 100 8.33 -1.63 16.74
C LYS A 100 8.98 -0.71 15.71
N ALA A 101 9.16 0.57 16.03
CA ALA A 101 9.85 1.53 15.17
C ALA A 101 11.33 1.16 14.99
N ALA A 102 12.02 0.77 16.06
CA ALA A 102 13.40 0.29 16.01
C ALA A 102 13.54 -0.98 15.17
N ASN A 103 12.58 -1.91 15.26
CA ASN A 103 12.53 -3.10 14.40
C ASN A 103 12.37 -2.71 12.93
N ALA A 104 11.42 -1.82 12.60
CA ALA A 104 11.24 -1.33 11.23
C ALA A 104 12.53 -0.68 10.67
N ALA A 105 13.17 0.18 11.46
CA ALA A 105 14.43 0.82 11.07
C ALA A 105 15.58 -0.19 10.89
N ALA A 106 15.70 -1.18 11.77
CA ALA A 106 16.75 -2.21 11.70
C ALA A 106 16.64 -3.09 10.45
N HIS A 107 15.42 -3.27 9.93
CA HIS A 107 15.18 -4.01 8.70
C HIS A 107 15.20 -3.11 7.44
N GLY A 108 15.35 -1.79 7.59
CA GLY A 108 15.34 -0.86 6.46
C GLY A 108 13.96 -0.73 5.80
N TRP A 109 12.89 -0.84 6.60
CA TRP A 109 11.51 -0.81 6.09
C TRP A 109 11.19 0.44 5.25
N ASP A 110 11.59 1.62 5.74
CA ASP A 110 11.26 2.88 5.05
C ASP A 110 11.91 2.96 3.67
N GLU A 111 13.21 2.64 3.56
CA GLU A 111 13.91 2.59 2.27
C GLU A 111 13.30 1.56 1.32
N ALA A 112 12.94 0.39 1.85
CA ALA A 112 12.30 -0.65 1.05
C ALA A 112 10.93 -0.22 0.54
N PHE A 113 10.13 0.41 1.40
CA PHE A 113 8.82 0.92 1.04
C PHE A 113 8.91 2.04 0.00
N ASP A 114 9.79 3.03 0.21
CA ASP A 114 10.05 4.10 -0.75
C ASP A 114 10.47 3.56 -2.13
N ARG A 115 11.30 2.51 -2.13
CA ARG A 115 11.73 1.87 -3.39
C ARG A 115 10.57 1.18 -4.11
N GLN A 116 9.68 0.53 -3.38
CA GLN A 116 8.49 -0.08 -3.98
C GLN A 116 7.53 0.97 -4.53
N GLU A 117 7.31 2.08 -3.81
CA GLU A 117 6.50 3.19 -4.31
C GLU A 117 7.07 3.73 -5.62
N ALA A 118 8.39 3.96 -5.68
CA ALA A 118 9.05 4.41 -6.90
C ALA A 118 8.90 3.43 -8.08
N LEU A 119 9.05 2.12 -7.84
CA LEU A 119 8.87 1.09 -8.88
C LEU A 119 7.42 1.03 -9.37
N THR A 120 6.47 1.15 -8.44
CA THR A 120 5.04 1.18 -8.76
C THR A 120 4.71 2.42 -9.60
N GLU A 121 5.22 3.59 -9.22
CA GLU A 121 5.05 4.84 -9.98
C GLU A 121 5.64 4.73 -11.39
N GLU A 122 6.85 4.19 -11.53
CA GLU A 122 7.48 3.96 -12.84
C GLU A 122 6.63 3.05 -13.74
N TYR A 123 6.10 1.96 -13.17
CA TYR A 123 5.24 1.02 -13.87
C TYR A 123 3.90 1.66 -14.27
N SER A 124 3.23 2.35 -13.34
CA SER A 124 1.99 3.08 -13.60
C SER A 124 2.16 4.16 -14.68
N ALA A 125 3.29 4.88 -14.67
CA ALA A 125 3.61 5.86 -15.71
C ALA A 125 3.80 5.19 -17.09
N ALA A 126 4.44 4.03 -17.13
CA ALA A 126 4.63 3.28 -18.37
C ALA A 126 3.31 2.75 -18.96
N ILE A 127 2.40 2.26 -18.10
CA ILE A 127 1.03 1.90 -18.50
C ILE A 127 0.31 3.11 -19.08
N SER A 128 0.32 4.23 -18.34
CA SER A 128 -0.39 5.45 -18.75
C SER A 128 0.03 5.88 -20.16
N LYS A 129 1.35 5.93 -20.39
CA LYS A 129 1.94 6.22 -21.70
C LYS A 129 1.45 5.25 -22.78
N LEU A 130 1.42 3.95 -22.50
CA LEU A 130 1.04 2.92 -23.46
C LEU A 130 -0.45 2.99 -23.83
N ILE A 131 -1.32 3.32 -22.88
CA ILE A 131 -2.76 3.52 -23.12
C ILE A 131 -3.00 4.76 -23.98
N GLU A 132 -2.28 5.85 -23.69
CA GLU A 132 -2.40 7.14 -24.40
C GLU A 132 -1.87 7.11 -25.84
N MET A 133 -0.94 6.21 -26.15
CA MET A 133 -0.40 6.02 -27.50
C MET A 133 -1.43 5.32 -28.42
N PRO A 134 -1.78 5.84 -29.61
CA PRO A 134 -2.72 5.17 -30.53
C PRO A 134 -2.30 3.72 -30.84
N ALA A 135 -3.21 2.75 -30.72
CA ALA A 135 -2.88 1.34 -30.94
C ALA A 135 -2.39 1.10 -32.39
N PRO A 136 -1.22 0.52 -32.66
CA PRO A 136 -0.76 0.30 -34.03
C PRO A 136 -1.63 -0.71 -34.80
N ASP A 137 -2.23 -1.68 -34.11
CA ASP A 137 -3.05 -2.74 -34.69
C ASP A 137 -4.17 -3.19 -33.73
N LYS A 138 -4.97 -4.16 -34.17
CA LYS A 138 -6.06 -4.74 -33.39
C LYS A 138 -5.58 -5.48 -32.14
N ALA A 139 -4.39 -6.07 -32.16
CA ALA A 139 -3.85 -6.79 -31.02
C ALA A 139 -3.48 -5.82 -29.89
N ALA A 140 -2.86 -4.69 -30.22
CA ALA A 140 -2.59 -3.62 -29.28
C ALA A 140 -3.88 -3.01 -28.70
N LEU A 141 -4.92 -2.80 -29.53
CA LEU A 141 -6.23 -2.35 -29.04
C LEU A 141 -6.83 -3.36 -28.05
N MET A 142 -6.79 -4.66 -28.38
CA MET A 142 -7.27 -5.71 -27.48
C MET A 142 -6.48 -5.77 -26.18
N TRP A 143 -5.17 -5.52 -26.21
CA TRP A 143 -4.38 -5.41 -24.98
C TRP A 143 -4.89 -4.26 -24.09
N LYS A 144 -5.15 -3.07 -24.65
CA LYS A 144 -5.68 -1.93 -23.88
C LYS A 144 -7.05 -2.25 -23.29
N LEU A 145 -7.94 -2.87 -24.07
CA LEU A 145 -9.28 -3.25 -23.61
C LEU A 145 -9.22 -4.28 -22.48
N ASN A 146 -8.36 -5.29 -22.61
CA ASN A 146 -8.16 -6.28 -21.55
C ASN A 146 -7.59 -5.63 -20.29
N TYR A 147 -6.62 -4.73 -20.43
CA TYR A 147 -6.06 -4.01 -19.29
C TYR A 147 -7.12 -3.17 -18.56
N LEU A 148 -8.00 -2.48 -19.28
CA LEU A 148 -9.00 -1.60 -18.65
C LEU A 148 -10.25 -2.32 -18.13
N TYR A 149 -10.64 -3.43 -18.76
CA TYR A 149 -11.98 -4.02 -18.55
C TYR A 149 -11.98 -5.51 -18.18
N ALA A 150 -10.84 -6.21 -18.18
CA ALA A 150 -10.83 -7.60 -17.72
C ALA A 150 -11.01 -7.68 -16.19
N ASP A 151 -11.81 -8.64 -15.73
CA ASP A 151 -12.21 -8.83 -14.32
C ASP A 151 -11.01 -8.85 -13.36
N GLU A 152 -9.89 -9.44 -13.79
CA GLU A 152 -8.65 -9.57 -13.02
C GLU A 152 -8.00 -8.23 -12.67
N VAL A 153 -8.21 -7.17 -13.49
CA VAL A 153 -7.69 -5.82 -13.22
C VAL A 153 -8.67 -5.00 -12.36
N SER A 154 -9.98 -5.28 -12.48
CA SER A 154 -11.04 -4.57 -11.75
C SER A 154 -11.09 -4.92 -10.25
N ALA A 155 -10.58 -6.08 -9.85
CA ALA A 155 -10.78 -6.62 -8.50
C ALA A 155 -9.86 -6.02 -7.41
N GLY A 156 -8.85 -5.22 -7.76
CA GLY A 156 -7.87 -4.69 -6.80
C GLY A 156 -7.34 -3.28 -7.06
N HIS A 157 -7.56 -2.71 -8.24
CA HIS A 157 -7.04 -1.39 -8.58
C HIS A 157 -8.12 -0.32 -8.44
N SER A 158 -8.12 0.37 -7.31
CA SER A 158 -8.85 1.62 -7.14
C SER A 158 -8.09 2.79 -7.80
N SER A 159 -7.73 2.70 -9.08
CA SER A 159 -7.16 3.88 -9.77
C SER A 159 -7.34 3.89 -11.30
N ALA A 160 -7.42 5.12 -11.83
CA ALA A 160 -7.23 5.65 -13.20
C ALA A 160 -7.87 4.97 -14.44
N ALA A 161 -8.24 3.69 -14.39
CA ALA A 161 -8.78 2.93 -15.53
C ALA A 161 -10.05 3.52 -16.18
N TYR A 162 -10.66 4.53 -15.54
CA TYR A 162 -11.87 5.22 -15.99
C TYR A 162 -11.66 6.72 -16.26
N CYS A 163 -10.43 7.21 -16.44
CA CYS A 163 -10.26 8.60 -16.82
C CYS A 163 -10.75 8.81 -18.27
N ALA A 164 -11.50 9.89 -18.51
CA ALA A 164 -12.13 10.16 -19.81
C ALA A 164 -11.12 10.24 -20.96
N ALA A 165 -9.86 10.64 -20.67
CA ALA A 165 -8.79 10.68 -21.65
C ALA A 165 -8.44 9.29 -22.19
N TRP A 166 -8.30 8.28 -21.32
CA TRP A 166 -7.97 6.91 -21.74
C TRP A 166 -9.09 6.27 -22.54
N ILE A 167 -10.34 6.46 -22.09
CA ILE A 167 -11.52 6.00 -22.84
C ILE A 167 -11.57 6.65 -24.22
N GLY A 168 -11.31 7.96 -24.31
CA GLY A 168 -11.28 8.69 -25.57
C GLY A 168 -10.26 8.12 -26.57
N VAL A 169 -9.06 7.77 -26.12
CA VAL A 169 -8.04 7.14 -26.98
C VAL A 169 -8.49 5.76 -27.45
N VAL A 170 -9.03 4.93 -26.55
CA VAL A 170 -9.49 3.58 -26.89
C VAL A 170 -10.68 3.61 -27.86
N MET A 171 -11.62 4.53 -27.67
CA MET A 171 -12.73 4.75 -28.60
C MET A 171 -12.24 5.19 -29.98
N ALA A 172 -11.30 6.15 -30.05
CA ALA A 172 -10.72 6.58 -31.31
C ALA A 172 -9.99 5.45 -32.05
N ASP A 173 -9.26 4.60 -31.32
CA ASP A 173 -8.62 3.40 -31.89
C ASP A 173 -9.67 2.40 -32.40
N ALA A 174 -10.76 2.17 -31.65
CA ALA A 174 -11.84 1.29 -32.06
C ALA A 174 -12.55 1.80 -33.33
N ASP A 175 -12.88 3.10 -33.39
CA ASP A 175 -13.51 3.74 -34.55
C ASP A 175 -12.62 3.59 -35.79
N ARG A 176 -11.31 3.79 -35.66
CA ARG A 176 -10.35 3.62 -36.76
C ARG A 176 -10.37 2.20 -37.33
N PHE A 177 -10.31 1.19 -36.46
CA PHE A 177 -10.28 -0.21 -36.90
C PHE A 177 -11.64 -0.75 -37.36
N LEU A 178 -12.76 -0.19 -36.90
CA LEU A 178 -14.10 -0.49 -37.39
C LEU A 178 -14.39 0.22 -38.73
N GLY A 179 -13.81 1.41 -38.95
CA GLY A 179 -13.95 2.21 -40.17
C GLY A 179 -13.11 1.73 -41.36
N GLY A 180 -12.23 0.73 -41.17
CA GLY A 180 -11.45 0.12 -42.25
C GLY A 180 -10.06 0.73 -42.50
N GLU A 181 -9.59 1.63 -41.64
CA GLU A 181 -8.19 2.06 -41.62
C GLU A 181 -7.35 1.01 -40.87
N ALA A 182 -6.79 0.07 -41.62
CA ALA A 182 -5.81 -0.90 -41.13
C ALA A 182 -4.38 -0.32 -41.17
#